data_AF-A0AAF0KX93-F1
#
_entry.id   AF-A0AAF0KX93-F1
#
_cell.length_a   1.000
_cell.length_b   1.000
_cell.length_c   1.000
_cell.angle_alpha   90.00
_cell.angle_beta   90.00
_cell.angle_gamma   90.00
#
_symmetry.space_group_name_H-M   'P 1'
#
loop_
_entity.id
_entity.type
_entity.pdbx_description
1 polymer ?
#
loop_
_entity_poly.entity_id
_entity_poly.type
_entity_poly.pdbx_seq_one_letter_code
_entity_poly.pdbx_strand_id
1 'polypeptide(L)'
;MLKKLILVASLISLSAPAFAATQCGPFNLKADKSGWFSVNGERAKTQKVTFAKEKGDYDNATVKLLVKNSKAPGMVDMEQTMRNGKGLLRAEIVRTSQSQIRIRGDYDCEPAK
;
A
#
# COMPACT_ATOMS: atom_id res chain seq x y z
N MET A 1 -3.52 55.58 21.06
CA MET A 1 -3.84 55.66 19.61
C MET A 1 -2.62 55.12 18.89
N LEU A 2 -2.63 54.00 18.18
CA LEU A 2 -3.32 53.71 16.93
C LEU A 2 -3.13 52.19 16.68
N LYS A 3 -4.12 51.36 17.00
CA LYS A 3 -4.93 50.62 16.00
C LYS A 3 -4.19 50.36 14.68
N LYS A 4 -3.70 49.11 14.53
CA LYS A 4 -3.63 48.26 13.30
C LYS A 4 -2.29 47.54 13.21
N LEU A 5 -2.31 46.22 13.42
CA LEU A 5 -1.50 45.25 12.69
C LEU A 5 -2.22 43.89 12.83
N ILE A 6 -3.28 43.72 12.02
CA ILE A 6 -3.35 42.74 10.94
C ILE A 6 -3.08 41.31 11.45
N LEU A 7 -4.18 40.58 11.67
CA LEU A 7 -4.18 39.13 11.87
C LEU A 7 -3.52 38.45 10.67
N VAL A 8 -2.32 37.91 10.85
CA VAL A 8 -1.75 36.92 9.94
C VAL A 8 -2.38 35.58 10.29
N ALA A 9 -3.53 35.30 9.67
CA ALA A 9 -4.13 33.97 9.69
C ALA A 9 -3.22 33.04 8.87
N SER A 10 -2.31 32.36 9.55
CA SER A 10 -1.43 31.36 8.96
C SER A 10 -2.29 30.21 8.40
N LEU A 11 -2.46 30.15 7.09
CA LEU A 11 -2.97 28.96 6.40
C LEU A 11 -1.94 27.85 6.58
N ILE A 12 -2.02 27.12 7.69
CA ILE A 12 -1.33 25.85 7.83
C ILE A 12 -2.12 24.86 6.97
N SER A 13 -1.79 24.81 5.68
CA SER A 13 -2.21 23.73 4.81
C SER A 13 -1.61 22.43 5.36
N LEU A 14 -2.39 21.68 6.14
CA LEU A 14 -2.09 20.29 6.50
C LEU A 14 -2.06 19.50 5.18
N SER A 15 -0.87 19.35 4.60
CA SER A 15 -0.62 18.39 3.54
C SER A 15 -0.78 17.00 4.15
N ALA A 16 -1.99 16.45 4.08
CA ALA A 16 -2.19 15.04 4.41
C ALA A 16 -1.32 14.22 3.43
N PRO A 17 -0.52 13.27 3.92
CA PRO A 17 0.20 12.37 3.03
C PRO A 17 -0.83 11.62 2.19
N ALA A 18 -0.90 11.95 0.90
CA ALA A 18 -1.72 11.24 -0.04
C ALA A 18 -1.01 9.92 -0.35
N PHE A 19 -1.58 8.81 0.08
CA PHE A 19 -1.13 7.49 -0.34
C PHE A 19 -1.48 7.31 -1.81
N ALA A 20 -0.48 7.50 -2.68
CA ALA A 20 -0.63 7.24 -4.09
C ALA A 20 -0.97 5.76 -4.29
N ALA A 21 -1.95 5.47 -5.15
CA ALA A 21 -2.21 4.10 -5.55
C ALA A 21 -1.02 3.57 -6.36
N THR A 22 -0.72 2.29 -6.23
CA THR A 22 0.36 1.61 -6.95
C THR A 22 -0.23 0.50 -7.79
N GLN A 23 0.18 0.40 -9.04
CA GLN A 23 -0.19 -0.69 -9.94
C GLN A 23 0.97 -1.67 -10.05
N CYS A 24 0.74 -2.95 -9.74
CA CYS A 24 1.74 -4.01 -9.88
C CYS A 24 1.15 -5.15 -10.72
N GLY A 25 1.49 -5.22 -12.00
CA GLY A 25 0.85 -6.17 -12.93
C GLY A 25 -0.69 -6.09 -12.87
N PRO A 26 -1.41 -7.19 -12.56
CA PRO A 26 -2.88 -7.19 -12.45
C PRO A 26 -3.41 -6.71 -11.08
N PHE A 27 -2.55 -6.22 -10.19
CA PHE A 27 -2.92 -5.82 -8.82
C PHE A 27 -2.85 -4.30 -8.64
N ASN A 28 -3.98 -3.68 -8.36
CA ASN A 28 -4.07 -2.29 -7.95
C ASN A 28 -4.08 -2.21 -6.42
N LEU A 29 -3.01 -1.67 -5.83
CA LEU A 29 -2.83 -1.48 -4.40
C LEU A 29 -3.18 -0.05 -4.03
N LYS A 30 -4.08 0.13 -3.07
CA LYS A 30 -4.48 1.46 -2.59
C LYS A 30 -4.65 1.46 -1.08
N ALA A 31 -3.99 2.39 -0.39
CA ALA A 31 -4.26 2.63 1.01
C ALA A 31 -5.42 3.62 1.19
N ASP A 32 -6.26 3.39 2.19
CA ASP A 32 -7.29 4.33 2.60
C ASP A 32 -6.73 5.46 3.48
N LYS A 33 -7.62 6.34 3.97
CA LYS A 33 -7.24 7.45 4.86
C LYS A 33 -6.61 7.00 6.19
N SER A 34 -6.86 5.76 6.62
CA SER A 34 -6.25 5.17 7.82
C SER A 34 -4.93 4.46 7.54
N GLY A 35 -4.47 4.44 6.29
CA GLY A 35 -3.28 3.70 5.85
C GLY A 35 -3.53 2.20 5.70
N TRP A 36 -4.79 1.75 5.63
CA TRP A 36 -5.12 0.34 5.43
C TRP A 36 -5.28 0.03 3.95
N PHE A 37 -4.62 -1.03 3.50
CA PHE A 37 -4.54 -1.37 2.08
C PHE A 37 -5.74 -2.17 1.59
N SER A 38 -6.11 -1.89 0.36
CA SER A 38 -7.03 -2.71 -0.46
C SER A 38 -6.32 -3.09 -1.74
N VAL A 39 -6.61 -4.29 -2.25
CA VAL A 39 -6.07 -4.80 -3.51
C VAL A 39 -7.21 -5.16 -4.44
N ASN A 40 -7.24 -4.56 -5.64
CA ASN A 40 -8.33 -4.74 -6.60
C ASN A 40 -9.73 -4.50 -5.99
N GLY A 41 -9.83 -3.50 -5.10
CA GLY A 41 -11.06 -3.15 -4.38
C GLY A 41 -11.35 -4.01 -3.13
N GLU A 42 -10.63 -5.12 -2.93
CA GLU A 42 -10.79 -5.98 -1.75
C GLU A 42 -9.91 -5.47 -0.60
N ARG A 43 -10.53 -5.11 0.53
CA ARG A 43 -9.81 -4.69 1.73
C ARG A 43 -8.97 -5.84 2.28
N ALA A 44 -7.70 -5.58 2.59
CA ALA A 44 -6.82 -6.58 3.20
C ALA A 44 -7.40 -7.08 4.53
N LYS A 45 -7.32 -8.40 4.77
CA LYS A 45 -7.74 -9.03 6.03
C LYS A 45 -6.69 -8.86 7.12
N THR A 46 -5.43 -8.94 6.74
CA THR A 46 -4.30 -8.62 7.60
C THR A 46 -3.33 -7.72 6.84
N GLN A 47 -2.63 -6.89 7.60
CA GLN A 47 -1.62 -5.97 7.08
C GLN A 47 -0.47 -5.88 8.08
N LYS A 48 0.75 -5.92 7.56
CA LYS A 48 1.97 -5.58 8.30
C LYS A 48 2.84 -4.68 7.44
N VAL A 49 3.13 -3.48 7.95
CA VAL A 49 4.04 -2.53 7.31
C VAL A 49 5.33 -2.48 8.12
N THR A 50 6.46 -2.64 7.44
CA THR A 50 7.80 -2.54 8.01
C THR A 50 8.56 -1.47 7.23
N PHE A 51 9.06 -0.44 7.92
CA PHE A 51 9.92 0.58 7.31
C PHE A 51 11.38 0.15 7.43
N ALA A 52 12.14 0.23 6.33
CA ALA A 52 13.56 -0.12 6.32
C ALA A 52 14.45 1.00 6.89
N LYS A 53 13.98 2.25 6.80
CA LYS A 53 14.66 3.45 7.28
C LYS A 53 13.78 4.17 8.30
N GLU A 54 13.22 5.31 7.92
CA GLU A 54 12.41 6.15 8.78
C GLU A 54 10.95 5.70 8.78
N LYS A 55 10.27 5.85 9.93
CA LYS A 55 8.85 5.55 10.03
C LYS A 55 8.07 6.50 9.11
N GLY A 56 7.30 5.92 8.19
CA GLY A 56 6.54 6.69 7.18
C GLY A 56 7.25 6.82 5.83
N ASP A 57 8.48 6.32 5.69
CA ASP A 57 9.19 6.23 4.39
C ASP A 57 8.65 5.06 3.58
N TYR A 58 7.51 5.27 2.91
CA TYR A 58 6.88 4.24 2.05
C TYR A 58 7.69 3.95 0.78
N ASP A 59 8.63 4.81 0.39
CA ASP A 59 9.56 4.54 -0.70
C ASP A 59 10.62 3.49 -0.30
N ASN A 60 10.76 3.22 1.01
CA ASN A 60 11.63 2.20 1.59
C ASN A 60 10.88 1.36 2.65
N ALA A 61 9.74 0.80 2.26
CA ALA A 61 8.92 -0.06 3.12
C ALA A 61 8.62 -1.43 2.50
N THR A 62 8.36 -2.41 3.36
CA THR A 62 7.76 -3.68 2.99
C THR A 62 6.34 -3.76 3.57
N VAL A 63 5.36 -4.02 2.71
CA VAL A 63 3.96 -4.19 3.07
C VAL A 63 3.56 -5.64 2.80
N LYS A 64 3.21 -6.37 3.86
CA LYS A 64 2.64 -7.73 3.75
C LYS A 64 1.14 -7.66 3.94
N LEU A 65 0.40 -8.28 3.03
CA LEU A 65 -1.07 -8.28 2.99
C LEU A 65 -1.58 -9.70 2.81
N LEU A 66 -2.68 -10.02 3.48
CA LEU A 66 -3.50 -11.18 3.16
C LEU A 66 -4.83 -10.67 2.63
N VAL A 67 -5.16 -10.98 1.38
CA VAL A 67 -6.35 -10.41 0.70
C VAL A 67 -7.19 -11.53 0.11
N LYS A 68 -8.50 -11.32 0.06
CA LYS A 68 -9.39 -12.22 -0.67
C LYS A 68 -9.05 -12.14 -2.16
N ASN A 69 -8.97 -13.29 -2.83
CA ASN A 69 -8.80 -13.29 -4.27
C ASN A 69 -10.10 -12.76 -4.94
N SER A 70 -9.97 -11.71 -5.75
CA SER A 70 -11.12 -11.08 -6.41
C SER A 70 -11.63 -11.83 -7.64
N LYS A 71 -10.84 -12.77 -8.19
CA LYS A 71 -11.17 -13.52 -9.41
C LYS A 71 -11.43 -15.01 -9.20
N ALA A 72 -11.05 -15.55 -8.04
CA ALA A 72 -11.21 -16.97 -7.72
C ALA A 72 -11.42 -17.17 -6.21
N PRO A 73 -11.89 -18.34 -5.76
CA PRO A 73 -11.96 -18.66 -4.34
C PRO A 73 -10.59 -18.64 -3.67
N GLY A 74 -10.57 -18.35 -2.36
CA GLY A 74 -9.38 -18.40 -1.52
C GLY A 74 -8.74 -17.04 -1.27
N MET A 75 -7.54 -17.09 -0.69
CA MET A 75 -6.77 -15.92 -0.27
C MET A 75 -5.49 -15.82 -1.10
N VAL A 76 -4.96 -14.60 -1.18
CA VAL A 76 -3.66 -14.31 -1.78
C VAL A 76 -2.79 -13.69 -0.68
N ASP A 77 -1.64 -14.30 -0.43
CA ASP A 77 -0.57 -13.72 0.36
C ASP A 77 0.26 -12.82 -0.53
N MET A 78 0.44 -11.58 -0.12
CA MET A 78 1.09 -10.54 -0.92
C MET A 78 2.18 -9.85 -0.11
N GLU A 79 3.33 -9.63 -0.74
CA GLU A 79 4.45 -8.89 -0.16
C GLU A 79 4.94 -7.86 -1.17
N GLN A 80 4.63 -6.60 -0.93
CA GLN A 80 5.18 -5.47 -1.67
C GLN A 80 6.45 -4.99 -0.99
N THR A 81 7.55 -4.90 -1.74
CA THR A 81 8.80 -4.31 -1.26
C THR A 81 9.13 -3.08 -2.09
N MET A 82 9.20 -1.93 -1.43
CA MET A 82 9.62 -0.65 -1.99
C MET A 82 11.09 -0.41 -1.64
N ARG A 83 11.89 -0.04 -2.64
CA ARG A 83 13.29 0.39 -2.48
C ARG A 83 13.55 1.60 -3.34
N ASN A 84 13.84 2.74 -2.70
CA ASN A 84 14.03 4.02 -3.39
C ASN A 84 12.89 4.32 -4.38
N GLY A 85 11.65 4.09 -3.96
CA GLY A 85 10.44 4.36 -4.76
C GLY A 85 10.13 3.33 -5.85
N LYS A 86 11.01 2.32 -6.07
CA LYS A 86 10.74 1.20 -6.98
C LYS A 86 10.12 0.05 -6.22
N GLY A 87 8.95 -0.39 -6.66
CA GLY A 87 8.21 -1.47 -6.01
C GLY A 87 8.31 -2.79 -6.76
N LEU A 88 8.37 -3.89 -6.01
CA LEU A 88 8.15 -5.24 -6.48
C LEU A 88 7.07 -5.89 -5.62
N LEU A 89 6.06 -6.48 -6.23
CA LEU A 89 5.01 -7.24 -5.55
C LEU A 89 5.19 -8.74 -5.80
N ARG A 90 5.38 -9.51 -4.73
CA ARG A 90 5.16 -10.95 -4.75
C ARG A 90 3.73 -11.25 -4.38
N ALA A 91 3.05 -12.08 -5.17
CA ALA A 91 1.71 -12.58 -4.87
C ALA A 91 1.69 -14.11 -4.97
N GLU A 92 1.22 -14.78 -3.92
CA GLU A 92 1.11 -16.24 -3.84
C GLU A 92 -0.31 -16.64 -3.43
N ILE A 93 -0.90 -17.62 -4.11
CA ILE A 93 -2.18 -18.19 -3.69
C ILE A 93 -1.97 -19.00 -2.41
N VAL A 94 -2.74 -18.68 -1.37
CA VAL A 94 -2.67 -19.40 -0.08
C VAL A 94 -3.17 -20.82 -0.27
N ARG A 95 -2.32 -21.78 0.08
CA ARG A 95 -2.63 -23.21 0.03
C ARG A 95 -3.29 -23.66 1.32
N THR A 96 -4.31 -24.52 1.22
CA THR A 96 -4.94 -25.18 2.36
C THR A 96 -4.33 -26.55 2.67
N SER A 97 -3.49 -27.07 1.78
CA SER A 97 -2.76 -28.34 1.94
C SER A 97 -1.37 -28.25 1.31
N GLN A 98 -0.41 -29.01 1.84
CA GLN A 98 0.93 -29.13 1.25
C GLN A 98 0.94 -29.78 -0.14
N SER A 99 -0.07 -30.61 -0.45
CA SER A 99 -0.22 -31.29 -1.74
C SER A 99 -0.68 -30.38 -2.87
N GLN A 100 -1.20 -29.18 -2.57
CA GLN A 100 -1.61 -28.23 -3.60
C GLN A 100 -0.38 -27.63 -4.31
N ILE A 101 -0.50 -27.46 -5.62
CA ILE A 101 0.51 -26.78 -6.44
C ILE A 101 0.68 -25.35 -5.92
N ARG A 102 1.93 -24.90 -5.81
CA ARG A 102 2.24 -23.52 -5.46
C ARG A 102 2.13 -22.64 -6.70
N ILE A 103 1.28 -21.63 -6.63
CA ILE A 103 1.09 -20.64 -7.69
C ILE A 103 1.51 -19.27 -7.13
N ARG A 104 2.59 -18.70 -7.68
CA ARG A 104 3.10 -17.38 -7.33
C ARG A 104 3.54 -16.60 -8.54
N GLY A 105 3.52 -15.28 -8.43
CA GLY A 105 4.11 -14.36 -9.40
C GLY A 105 4.81 -13.20 -8.70
N ASP A 106 5.84 -12.65 -9.36
CA ASP A 106 6.52 -11.44 -8.96
C ASP A 106 6.24 -10.37 -10.04
N TYR A 107 5.87 -9.16 -9.63
CA TYR A 107 5.39 -8.09 -10.52
C TYR A 107 6.06 -6.77 -10.20
N ASP A 108 6.63 -6.13 -11.21
CA ASP A 108 7.10 -4.75 -11.07
C ASP A 108 5.92 -3.81 -10.82
N CYS A 109 6.16 -2.83 -9.96
CA CYS A 109 5.18 -1.84 -9.58
C CYS A 109 5.48 -0.48 -10.20
N GLU A 110 4.44 0.19 -10.65
CA GLU A 110 4.45 1.54 -11.19
C GLU A 110 3.43 2.40 -10.44
N PRO A 111 3.60 3.74 -10.40
CA PRO A 111 2.54 4.63 -9.96
C PRO A 111 1.25 4.35 -10.74
N ALA A 112 0.12 4.25 -10.05
CA ALA A 112 -1.16 4.09 -10.74
C ALA A 112 -1.45 5.33 -11.60
N LYS A 113 -1.94 5.11 -12.83
CA LYS A 113 -2.37 6.17 -13.76
C LYS A 113 -3.72 6.77 -13.34
#